data_AF-A0A318TXY6-F1
#
_entry.id   AF-A0A318TXY6-F1
#
_cell.length_a   1.000
_cell.length_b   1.000
_cell.length_c   1.000
_cell.angle_alpha   90.00
_cell.angle_beta   90.00
_cell.angle_gamma   90.00
#
_symmetry.space_group_name_H-M   'P 1'
#
loop_
_entity.id
_entity.type
_entity.pdbx_description
1 polymer ?
#
loop_
_entity_poly.entity_id
_entity_poly.type
_entity_poly.pdbx_seq_one_letter_code
_entity_poly.pdbx_strand_id
1 'polypeptide(L)'
;MATPLPTTATLTTPPSSHAAMRENFANLRAFLAGLLGADGLTSTALATLGALMAAHVACAAATTVAVDDRGKLIACSGTWALTLPSAVSAAAGWCIVVRNSGTGAITVTPVAPTLIDGAATLQIAAGRTVIVVCTGTDFFSLPFFPRTIAAKRILGNSTAAAGAPQELTATQLTAMLGAFSDTAAGVVPATGGAAAAFLRGDGTWTTENLMLLDATQTVAGIKRFSGSGAFVLSGRAADPTTPEAGQIWHDAATGHIKAFVGNESRVLDGQSAIPMLVPVSGEYAMTTVGCGGGALGAAAGYANRMDLFPYVPRADMAVAALAVNCTAAMGGALGKFVIYASDAAGRPAALLIETATVDLSATGVKEAAHGGMSCEQDAPTGSVSATPAQRRFRRGQSRRHPTSTAVLLRPARGRHCSASAPSPLPQQPTGGGARPRSPPRRRPQSGSSFEQGDAAMATELDFDTVDLNSPALSAFSVTPSDTVDLAAPVRAVTIGTAAGVVKYTHARTGAVCTTGPLPVGTHSIWARRIWATGTTATGLTGWE
;
A
#
# COMPACT_ATOMS: atom_id res chain seq x y z
N MET A 1 -57.61 20.24 45.97
CA MET A 1 -57.63 21.70 45.75
C MET A 1 -56.57 22.30 46.63
N ALA A 2 -55.64 23.07 46.06
CA ALA A 2 -54.64 23.78 46.86
C ALA A 2 -55.34 24.79 47.78
N THR A 3 -54.94 24.85 49.06
CA THR A 3 -55.40 25.91 49.96
C THR A 3 -55.02 27.25 49.32
N PRO A 4 -55.95 28.19 49.10
CA PRO A 4 -55.64 29.47 48.49
C PRO A 4 -54.69 30.28 49.40
N LEU A 5 -53.79 31.04 48.79
CA LEU A 5 -52.95 31.99 49.51
C LEU A 5 -53.84 32.96 50.29
N PRO A 6 -53.69 33.09 51.63
CA PRO A 6 -54.45 34.06 52.40
C PRO A 6 -54.28 35.47 51.82
N THR A 7 -55.38 36.21 51.70
CA THR A 7 -55.32 37.56 51.14
C THR A 7 -54.52 38.50 52.04
N THR A 8 -53.93 39.53 51.45
CA THR A 8 -53.22 40.58 52.21
C THR A 8 -54.12 41.19 53.29
N ALA A 9 -55.40 41.42 52.99
CA ALA A 9 -56.37 41.98 53.94
C ALA A 9 -56.57 41.05 55.15
N THR A 10 -56.62 39.74 54.94
CA THR A 10 -56.74 38.73 56.02
C THR A 10 -55.55 38.77 56.97
N LEU A 11 -54.34 39.06 56.48
CA LEU A 11 -53.11 39.06 57.28
C LEU A 11 -52.74 40.42 57.89
N THR A 12 -53.25 41.54 57.33
CA THR A 12 -52.86 42.90 57.74
C THR A 12 -53.93 43.65 58.53
N THR A 13 -55.19 43.24 58.45
CA THR A 13 -56.26 43.85 59.25
C THR A 13 -56.13 43.41 60.70
N PRO A 14 -56.22 44.32 61.69
CA PRO A 14 -56.21 43.95 63.10
C PRO A 14 -57.27 42.88 63.39
N PRO A 15 -56.91 41.71 63.94
CA PRO A 15 -57.86 40.63 64.14
C PRO A 15 -58.88 41.03 65.21
N SER A 16 -60.15 40.74 64.96
CA SER A 16 -61.26 41.05 65.89
C SER A 16 -61.21 40.26 67.21
N SER A 17 -60.35 39.23 67.28
CA SER A 17 -60.11 38.42 68.47
C SER A 17 -58.80 37.63 68.37
N HIS A 18 -58.34 37.11 69.52
CA HIS A 18 -57.23 36.14 69.55
C HIS A 18 -57.57 34.84 68.77
N ALA A 19 -58.85 34.44 68.71
CA ALA A 19 -59.29 33.29 67.91
C ALA A 19 -59.08 33.53 66.41
N ALA A 20 -59.45 34.72 65.91
CA ALA A 20 -59.23 35.10 64.52
C ALA A 20 -57.73 35.13 64.14
N MET A 21 -56.86 35.54 65.05
CA MET A 21 -55.40 35.49 64.83
C MET A 21 -54.89 34.04 64.69
N ARG A 22 -55.36 33.10 65.52
CA ARG A 22 -54.98 31.68 65.43
C ARG A 22 -55.43 31.06 64.12
N GLU A 23 -56.64 31.40 63.65
CA GLU A 23 -57.16 30.96 62.36
C GLU A 23 -56.32 31.48 61.19
N ASN A 24 -55.92 32.75 61.22
CA ASN A 24 -55.01 33.31 60.20
C ASN A 24 -53.68 32.56 60.11
N PHE A 25 -53.06 32.21 61.25
CA PHE A 25 -51.83 31.41 61.26
C PHE A 25 -52.05 29.97 60.82
N ALA A 26 -53.19 29.35 61.18
CA ALA A 26 -53.54 28.02 60.70
C ALA A 26 -53.70 28.00 59.18
N ASN A 27 -54.34 29.02 58.61
CA ASN A 27 -54.52 29.17 57.16
C ASN A 27 -53.19 29.39 56.44
N LEU A 28 -52.29 30.23 56.98
CA LEU A 28 -50.95 30.41 56.43
C LEU A 28 -50.13 29.12 56.49
N ARG A 29 -50.17 28.39 57.62
CA ARG A 29 -49.50 27.09 57.75
C ARG A 29 -50.07 26.07 56.76
N ALA A 30 -51.38 26.03 56.57
CA ALA A 30 -52.02 25.12 55.63
C ALA A 30 -51.62 25.44 54.17
N PHE A 31 -51.52 26.73 53.81
CA PHE A 31 -50.99 27.17 52.52
C PHE A 31 -49.54 26.72 52.33
N LEU A 32 -48.66 27.01 53.29
CA LEU A 32 -47.24 26.64 53.22
C LEU A 32 -47.05 25.13 53.19
N ALA A 33 -47.81 24.37 53.99
CA ALA A 33 -47.77 22.91 54.00
C ALA A 33 -48.26 22.31 52.69
N GLY A 34 -49.22 22.95 52.02
CA GLY A 34 -49.67 22.55 50.68
C GLY A 34 -48.64 22.83 49.59
N LEU A 35 -47.78 23.84 49.76
CA LEU A 35 -46.74 24.21 48.80
C LEU A 35 -45.41 23.48 49.02
N LEU A 36 -45.03 23.28 50.29
CA LEU A 36 -43.70 22.79 50.69
C LEU A 36 -43.73 21.46 51.45
N GLY A 37 -44.91 20.87 51.69
CA GLY A 37 -45.06 19.72 52.58
C GLY A 37 -45.12 20.11 54.06
N ALA A 38 -45.62 19.20 54.89
CA ALA A 38 -45.89 19.45 56.30
C ALA A 38 -44.76 19.02 57.26
N ASP A 39 -43.77 18.28 56.76
CA ASP A 39 -42.68 17.63 57.52
C ASP A 39 -41.45 18.52 57.70
N GLY A 40 -41.35 19.63 56.95
CA GLY A 40 -40.20 20.54 56.97
C GLY A 40 -38.96 19.98 56.28
N LEU A 41 -39.07 18.87 55.54
CA LEU A 41 -37.96 18.29 54.79
C LEU A 41 -37.82 19.01 53.45
N THR A 42 -36.59 19.38 53.10
CA THR A 42 -36.29 20.01 51.80
C THR A 42 -36.66 19.09 50.64
N SER A 43 -36.46 17.77 50.75
CA SER A 43 -36.85 16.80 49.72
C SER A 43 -38.35 16.80 49.44
N THR A 44 -39.18 16.84 50.49
CA THR A 44 -40.64 16.89 50.37
C THR A 44 -41.09 18.22 49.79
N ALA A 45 -40.44 19.32 50.17
CA ALA A 45 -40.70 20.64 49.59
C ALA A 45 -40.37 20.70 48.09
N LEU A 46 -39.21 20.17 47.68
CA LEU A 46 -38.83 20.10 46.28
C LEU A 46 -39.79 19.24 45.47
N ALA A 47 -40.21 18.09 46.01
CA ALA A 47 -41.16 17.20 45.35
C ALA A 47 -42.56 17.83 45.23
N THR A 48 -43.04 18.49 46.29
CA THR A 48 -44.35 19.16 46.32
C THR A 48 -44.39 20.36 45.37
N LEU A 49 -43.29 21.10 45.26
CA LEU A 49 -43.14 22.20 44.31
C LEU A 49 -42.98 21.70 42.86
N GLY A 50 -42.72 20.41 42.65
CA GLY A 50 -42.47 19.82 41.35
C GLY A 50 -41.11 20.20 40.75
N ALA A 51 -40.10 20.41 41.59
CA ALA A 51 -38.73 20.66 41.14
C ALA A 51 -38.22 19.49 40.30
N LEU A 52 -37.48 19.79 39.23
CA LEU A 52 -36.99 18.77 38.31
C LEU A 52 -36.01 17.82 39.02
N MET A 53 -36.22 16.52 38.83
CA MET A 53 -35.52 15.42 39.50
C MET A 53 -35.66 15.38 41.02
N ALA A 54 -36.74 15.93 41.59
CA ALA A 54 -36.97 15.92 43.04
C ALA A 54 -37.22 14.52 43.65
N ALA A 55 -37.64 13.55 42.84
CA ALA A 55 -37.77 12.16 43.24
C ALA A 55 -37.46 11.21 42.09
N HIS A 56 -37.09 9.97 42.42
CA HIS A 56 -36.76 8.91 41.46
C HIS A 56 -37.75 7.74 41.57
N VAL A 57 -38.21 7.25 40.42
CA VAL A 57 -39.09 6.08 40.31
C VAL A 57 -38.53 5.13 39.25
N ALA A 58 -38.41 3.85 39.59
CA ALA A 58 -38.03 2.82 38.64
C ALA A 58 -39.27 2.05 38.14
N CYS A 59 -39.36 1.85 36.83
CA CYS A 59 -40.47 1.16 36.17
C CYS A 59 -39.95 0.11 35.19
N ALA A 60 -40.44 -1.13 35.29
CA ALA A 60 -40.03 -2.24 34.42
C ALA A 60 -41.16 -2.77 33.52
N ALA A 61 -42.38 -2.20 33.62
CA ALA A 61 -43.55 -2.60 32.87
C ALA A 61 -44.39 -1.38 32.47
N ALA A 62 -45.30 -1.60 31.51
CA ALA A 62 -46.22 -0.57 31.03
C ALA A 62 -46.97 0.09 32.19
N THR A 63 -46.94 1.43 32.22
CA THR A 63 -47.56 2.24 33.26
C THR A 63 -48.01 3.58 32.71
N THR A 64 -48.94 4.21 33.40
CA THR A 64 -49.42 5.56 33.11
C THR A 64 -48.85 6.53 34.14
N VAL A 65 -48.19 7.57 33.66
CA VAL A 65 -47.66 8.65 34.49
C VAL A 65 -48.83 9.49 35.03
N ALA A 66 -48.83 9.76 36.33
CA ALA A 66 -49.82 10.61 36.96
C ALA A 66 -49.41 12.09 36.87
N VAL A 67 -50.38 13.00 37.01
CA VAL A 67 -50.09 14.45 37.09
C VAL A 67 -49.18 14.76 38.31
N ASP A 68 -49.32 13.99 39.38
CA ASP A 68 -48.51 14.08 40.61
C ASP A 68 -47.08 13.53 40.46
N ASP A 69 -46.73 12.96 39.29
CA ASP A 69 -45.34 12.59 38.97
C ASP A 69 -44.50 13.78 38.48
N ARG A 70 -45.04 15.00 38.58
CA ARG A 70 -44.35 16.24 38.23
C ARG A 70 -42.97 16.30 38.88
N GLY A 71 -41.97 16.61 38.07
CA GLY A 71 -40.59 16.76 38.50
C GLY A 71 -39.86 15.43 38.75
N LYS A 72 -40.50 14.26 38.60
CA LYS A 72 -39.83 12.98 38.87
C LYS A 72 -38.89 12.55 37.74
N LEU A 73 -37.81 11.87 38.11
CA LEU A 73 -37.00 11.04 37.22
C LEU A 73 -37.60 9.63 37.18
N ILE A 74 -38.12 9.24 36.02
CA ILE A 74 -38.66 7.91 35.76
C ILE A 74 -37.59 7.10 35.01
N ALA A 75 -36.98 6.15 35.71
CA ALA A 75 -36.03 5.19 35.16
C ALA A 75 -36.77 3.96 34.64
N CYS A 76 -36.87 3.83 33.32
CA CYS A 76 -37.54 2.74 32.63
C CYS A 76 -36.55 1.65 32.20
N SER A 77 -36.98 0.39 32.23
CA SER A 77 -36.26 -0.75 31.64
C SER A 77 -37.20 -1.69 30.90
N GLY A 78 -36.75 -2.29 29.81
CA GLY A 78 -37.53 -3.23 28.97
C GLY A 78 -38.01 -2.60 27.66
N THR A 79 -39.04 -3.21 27.05
CA THR A 79 -39.67 -2.70 25.82
C THR A 79 -41.17 -2.59 26.04
N TRP A 80 -41.67 -1.37 26.25
CA TRP A 80 -43.08 -1.10 26.54
C TRP A 80 -43.41 0.39 26.35
N ALA A 81 -44.70 0.73 26.41
CA ALA A 81 -45.18 2.09 26.24
C ALA A 81 -45.43 2.80 27.59
N LEU A 82 -44.79 3.95 27.81
CA LEU A 82 -45.01 4.84 28.94
C LEU A 82 -46.11 5.85 28.56
N THR A 83 -47.27 5.73 29.18
CA THR A 83 -48.41 6.59 28.86
C THR A 83 -48.31 7.91 29.62
N LEU A 84 -48.31 9.05 28.93
CA LEU A 84 -48.37 10.38 29.58
C LEU A 84 -49.82 10.82 29.79
N PRO A 85 -50.12 11.59 30.85
CA PRO A 85 -51.46 12.15 31.06
C PRO A 85 -51.83 13.15 29.96
N SER A 86 -53.10 13.58 29.91
CA SER A 86 -53.52 14.63 28.98
C SER A 86 -52.76 15.91 29.29
N ALA A 87 -52.26 16.62 28.28
CA ALA A 87 -51.56 17.89 28.49
C ALA A 87 -52.43 18.94 29.19
N VAL A 88 -53.74 18.90 28.97
CA VAL A 88 -54.71 19.78 29.64
C VAL A 88 -54.73 19.50 31.15
N SER A 89 -54.70 18.21 31.53
CA SER A 89 -54.69 17.81 32.95
C SER A 89 -53.33 18.01 33.62
N ALA A 90 -52.23 17.82 32.88
CA ALA A 90 -50.88 18.08 33.37
C ALA A 90 -50.59 19.58 33.57
N ALA A 91 -51.22 20.42 32.74
CA ALA A 91 -51.06 21.87 32.68
C ALA A 91 -49.64 22.34 32.28
N ALA A 92 -49.56 23.60 31.86
CA ALA A 92 -48.31 24.20 31.40
C ALA A 92 -47.20 24.14 32.46
N GLY A 93 -45.98 23.86 32.00
CA GLY A 93 -44.79 23.73 32.84
C GLY A 93 -44.71 22.43 33.63
N TRP A 94 -45.60 21.46 33.41
CA TRP A 94 -45.42 20.11 33.95
C TRP A 94 -44.24 19.45 33.23
N CYS A 95 -43.32 18.84 33.98
CA CYS A 95 -42.15 18.22 33.38
C CYS A 95 -41.75 16.95 34.12
N ILE A 96 -41.18 15.99 33.38
CA ILE A 96 -40.56 14.78 33.93
C ILE A 96 -39.26 14.50 33.19
N VAL A 97 -38.38 13.71 33.81
CA VAL A 97 -37.23 13.14 33.13
C VAL A 97 -37.49 11.66 32.91
N VAL A 98 -37.41 11.20 31.66
CA VAL A 98 -37.53 9.78 31.32
C VAL A 98 -36.14 9.27 30.93
N ARG A 99 -35.63 8.29 31.67
CA ARG A 99 -34.38 7.60 31.35
C ARG A 99 -34.67 6.15 30.98
N ASN A 100 -34.28 5.73 29.78
CA ASN A 100 -34.28 4.33 29.41
C ASN A 100 -32.94 3.68 29.83
N SER A 101 -32.96 2.98 30.96
CA SER A 101 -31.80 2.26 31.51
C SER A 101 -31.74 0.80 31.04
N GLY A 102 -32.72 0.35 30.25
CA GLY A 102 -32.78 -1.01 29.71
C GLY A 102 -32.09 -1.18 28.36
N THR A 103 -32.23 -2.37 27.79
CA THR A 103 -31.72 -2.74 26.46
C THR A 103 -32.76 -2.61 25.35
N GLY A 104 -34.05 -2.54 25.72
CA GLY A 104 -35.18 -2.33 24.83
C GLY A 104 -35.46 -0.85 24.57
N ALA A 105 -36.42 -0.56 23.69
CA ALA A 105 -36.87 0.81 23.45
C ALA A 105 -38.13 1.11 24.27
N ILE A 106 -38.17 2.30 24.87
CA ILE A 106 -39.34 2.79 25.60
C ILE A 106 -40.10 3.75 24.71
N THR A 107 -41.39 3.48 24.48
CA THR A 107 -42.25 4.34 23.66
C THR A 107 -43.06 5.26 24.57
N VAL A 108 -42.78 6.55 24.56
CA VAL A 108 -43.58 7.54 25.29
C VAL A 108 -44.81 7.89 24.46
N THR A 109 -45.99 7.70 25.03
CA THR A 109 -47.27 7.86 24.33
C THR A 109 -48.19 8.77 25.15
N PRO A 110 -48.41 10.03 24.76
CA PRO A 110 -49.46 10.83 25.35
C PRO A 110 -50.84 10.23 25.12
N VAL A 111 -51.75 10.39 26.07
CA VAL A 111 -53.17 10.07 25.81
C VAL A 111 -53.72 11.01 24.74
N ALA A 112 -54.42 10.44 23.75
CA ALA A 112 -55.05 11.22 22.70
C ALA A 112 -56.05 12.25 23.28
N PRO A 113 -56.22 13.43 22.66
CA PRO A 113 -55.64 13.87 21.38
C PRO A 113 -54.26 14.55 21.50
N THR A 114 -53.65 14.55 22.69
CA THR A 114 -52.37 15.23 22.93
C THR A 114 -51.24 14.59 22.12
N LEU A 115 -50.31 15.42 21.63
CA LEU A 115 -49.12 14.99 20.89
C LEU A 115 -47.83 15.26 21.68
N ILE A 116 -46.75 14.58 21.30
CA ILE A 116 -45.37 14.84 21.73
C ILE A 116 -44.51 15.14 20.51
N ASP A 117 -43.89 16.31 20.49
CA ASP A 117 -43.13 16.82 19.33
C ASP A 117 -43.93 16.78 18.00
N GLY A 118 -45.25 16.99 18.07
CA GLY A 118 -46.16 16.90 16.93
C GLY A 118 -46.48 15.47 16.45
N ALA A 119 -46.04 14.43 17.17
CA ALA A 119 -46.33 13.03 16.88
C ALA A 119 -47.13 12.37 18.01
N ALA A 120 -47.82 11.26 17.70
CA ALA A 120 -48.59 10.51 18.70
C ALA A 120 -47.70 9.72 19.68
N THR A 121 -46.44 9.49 19.33
CA THR A 121 -45.49 8.71 20.15
C THR A 121 -44.06 9.20 19.94
N LEU A 122 -43.24 9.16 20.99
CA LEU A 122 -41.80 9.39 20.95
C LEU A 122 -41.06 8.12 21.39
N GLN A 123 -40.11 7.64 20.58
CA GLN A 123 -39.33 6.46 20.93
C GLN A 123 -38.00 6.83 21.59
N ILE A 124 -37.78 6.38 22.82
CA ILE A 124 -36.53 6.55 23.58
C ILE A 124 -35.73 5.25 23.50
N ALA A 125 -34.68 5.26 22.69
CA ALA A 125 -33.77 4.12 22.56
C ALA A 125 -33.04 3.81 23.88
N ALA A 126 -32.51 2.58 23.99
CA ALA A 126 -31.72 2.12 25.13
C ALA A 126 -30.59 3.11 25.46
N GLY A 127 -30.39 3.37 26.76
CA GLY A 127 -29.35 4.27 27.26
C GLY A 127 -29.63 5.77 27.09
N ARG A 128 -30.78 6.17 26.53
CA ARG A 128 -31.12 7.59 26.32
C ARG A 128 -31.95 8.17 27.45
N THR A 129 -31.80 9.47 27.64
CA THR A 129 -32.56 10.27 28.60
C THR A 129 -33.17 11.47 27.87
N VAL A 130 -34.39 11.82 28.23
CA VAL A 130 -35.16 12.93 27.65
C VAL A 130 -35.89 13.65 28.78
N ILE A 131 -35.91 14.98 28.75
CA ILE A 131 -36.87 15.77 29.55
C ILE A 131 -38.12 15.96 28.71
N VAL A 132 -39.28 15.65 29.28
CA VAL A 132 -40.58 15.95 28.67
C VAL A 132 -41.17 17.17 29.37
N VAL A 133 -41.63 18.15 28.61
CA VAL A 133 -42.23 19.39 29.11
C VAL A 133 -43.61 19.59 28.49
N CYS A 134 -44.61 19.89 29.32
CA CYS A 134 -45.97 20.19 28.91
C CYS A 134 -46.15 21.69 28.66
N THR A 135 -46.81 22.04 27.57
CA THR A 135 -47.20 23.43 27.23
C THR A 135 -48.62 23.76 27.68
N GLY A 136 -49.36 22.79 28.19
CA GLY A 136 -50.80 22.89 28.49
C GLY A 136 -51.70 22.40 27.34
N THR A 137 -51.16 22.25 26.13
CA THR A 137 -51.87 21.67 24.98
C THR A 137 -51.18 20.42 24.44
N ASP A 138 -49.84 20.45 24.34
CA ASP A 138 -48.99 19.35 23.87
C ASP A 138 -47.71 19.21 24.69
N PHE A 139 -46.97 18.13 24.44
CA PHE A 139 -45.66 17.88 25.04
C PHE A 139 -44.51 18.16 24.06
N PHE A 140 -43.40 18.66 24.59
CA PHE A 140 -42.12 18.77 23.91
C PHE A 140 -41.08 17.92 24.60
N SER A 141 -40.15 17.40 23.81
CA SER A 141 -39.03 16.63 24.31
C SER A 141 -37.70 17.37 24.14
N LEU A 142 -36.88 17.32 25.18
CA LEU A 142 -35.52 17.86 25.21
C LEU A 142 -34.57 16.66 25.39
N PRO A 143 -34.00 16.13 24.30
CA PRO A 143 -33.11 14.98 24.37
C PRO A 143 -31.73 15.37 24.90
N PHE A 144 -31.12 14.47 25.68
CA PHE A 144 -29.70 14.56 26.00
C PHE A 144 -28.88 13.76 24.98
N PHE A 145 -27.72 14.28 24.61
CA PHE A 145 -26.74 13.50 23.84
C PHE A 145 -26.21 12.32 24.68
N PRO A 146 -25.89 11.18 24.04
CA PRO A 146 -25.36 10.03 24.77
C PRO A 146 -24.05 10.40 25.47
N ARG A 147 -23.99 10.17 26.79
CA ARG A 147 -22.80 10.40 27.62
C ARG A 147 -21.63 9.47 27.25
N THR A 148 -21.94 8.33 26.65
CA THR A 148 -20.96 7.31 26.25
C THR A 148 -21.40 6.73 24.94
N ILE A 149 -20.49 6.72 23.97
CA ILE A 149 -20.66 6.08 22.67
C ILE A 149 -19.87 4.76 22.73
N ALA A 150 -20.45 3.65 22.26
CA ALA A 150 -19.73 2.37 22.28
C ALA A 150 -18.44 2.46 21.44
N ALA A 151 -17.42 1.66 21.80
CA ALA A 151 -16.15 1.67 21.08
C ALA A 151 -16.37 1.41 19.57
N LYS A 152 -15.62 2.15 18.73
CA LYS A 152 -15.69 2.04 17.25
C LYS A 152 -17.06 2.38 16.66
N ARG A 153 -17.79 3.33 17.26
CA ARG A 153 -19.03 3.90 16.72
C ARG A 153 -18.87 5.36 16.34
N ILE A 154 -19.70 5.82 15.40
CA ILE A 154 -19.84 7.22 15.01
C ILE A 154 -21.32 7.59 15.09
N LEU A 155 -21.63 8.81 15.54
CA LEU A 155 -22.99 9.33 15.51
C LEU A 155 -23.34 9.78 14.09
N GLY A 156 -24.45 9.28 13.56
CA GLY A 156 -24.95 9.66 12.25
C GLY A 156 -26.39 9.21 12.04
N ASN A 157 -26.87 9.27 10.81
CA ASN A 157 -28.19 8.79 10.45
C ASN A 157 -28.08 8.00 9.14
N SER A 158 -28.23 6.68 9.22
CA SER A 158 -28.20 5.80 8.05
C SER A 158 -29.59 5.58 7.45
N THR A 159 -30.61 6.32 7.88
CA THR A 159 -31.94 6.30 7.27
C THR A 159 -31.97 7.28 6.10
N ALA A 160 -32.65 6.93 5.02
CA ALA A 160 -32.79 7.78 3.82
C ALA A 160 -33.73 8.99 4.04
N ALA A 161 -33.95 9.39 5.29
CA ALA A 161 -34.86 10.44 5.72
C ALA A 161 -34.29 11.18 6.93
N ALA A 162 -34.85 12.34 7.27
CA ALA A 162 -34.53 13.00 8.52
C ALA A 162 -34.91 12.11 9.71
N GLY A 163 -34.01 11.96 10.67
CA GLY A 163 -34.19 11.07 11.81
C GLY A 163 -33.25 11.40 12.95
N ALA A 164 -33.53 10.86 14.13
CA ALA A 164 -32.69 11.05 15.30
C ALA A 164 -31.30 10.42 15.09
N PRO A 165 -30.21 11.02 15.62
CA PRO A 165 -28.88 10.45 15.54
C PRO A 165 -28.82 9.02 16.12
N GLN A 166 -28.08 8.14 15.44
CA GLN A 166 -27.88 6.73 15.76
C GLN A 166 -26.38 6.44 15.91
N GLU A 167 -26.04 5.45 16.73
CA GLU A 167 -24.66 4.94 16.82
C GLU A 167 -24.38 3.94 15.72
N LEU A 168 -23.75 4.40 14.64
CA LEU A 168 -23.50 3.60 13.45
C LEU A 168 -22.34 2.63 13.69
N THR A 169 -22.54 1.37 13.30
CA THR A 169 -21.47 0.38 13.15
C THR A 169 -20.55 0.75 11.99
N ALA A 170 -19.33 0.20 11.96
CA ALA A 170 -18.43 0.34 10.82
C ALA A 170 -19.08 -0.11 9.50
N THR A 171 -19.88 -1.18 9.51
CA THR A 171 -20.61 -1.67 8.34
C THR A 171 -21.65 -0.67 7.85
N GLN A 172 -22.45 -0.10 8.75
CA GLN A 172 -23.44 0.92 8.40
C GLN A 172 -22.77 2.19 7.85
N LEU A 173 -21.67 2.63 8.47
CA LEU A 173 -20.91 3.79 7.99
C LEU A 173 -20.31 3.54 6.60
N THR A 174 -19.69 2.38 6.39
CA THR A 174 -19.07 2.03 5.10
C THR A 174 -20.13 1.92 3.99
N ALA A 175 -21.36 1.52 4.32
CA ALA A 175 -22.48 1.49 3.38
C ALA A 175 -23.04 2.90 3.04
N MET A 176 -22.87 3.88 3.93
CA MET A 176 -23.25 5.28 3.66
C MET A 176 -22.24 6.00 2.79
N LEU A 177 -20.97 5.60 2.84
CA LEU A 177 -19.91 6.14 2.01
C LEU A 177 -19.94 5.46 0.64
N GLY A 178 -19.94 6.25 -0.44
CA GLY A 178 -19.83 5.72 -1.80
C GLY A 178 -18.47 5.05 -2.05
N ALA A 179 -18.40 4.21 -3.07
CA ALA A 179 -17.13 3.67 -3.53
C ALA A 179 -16.24 4.79 -4.09
N PHE A 180 -14.92 4.69 -3.88
CA PHE A 180 -13.96 5.59 -4.48
C PHE A 180 -14.03 5.55 -6.02
N SER A 181 -13.99 6.72 -6.66
CA SER A 181 -13.84 6.89 -8.11
C SER A 181 -12.89 8.05 -8.43
N ASP A 182 -12.68 8.31 -9.72
CA ASP A 182 -11.86 9.40 -10.24
C ASP A 182 -12.44 10.78 -9.94
N THR A 183 -13.73 10.81 -9.57
CA THR A 183 -14.55 12.01 -9.39
C THR A 183 -15.11 12.12 -7.97
N ALA A 184 -15.06 11.05 -7.17
CA ALA A 184 -15.59 11.01 -5.81
C ALA A 184 -14.63 10.34 -4.83
N ALA A 185 -14.38 11.00 -3.70
CA ALA A 185 -13.76 10.36 -2.55
C ALA A 185 -14.72 9.30 -1.98
N GLY A 186 -14.18 8.18 -1.50
CA GLY A 186 -15.01 7.07 -1.04
C GLY A 186 -14.23 5.93 -0.40
N VAL A 187 -14.94 4.84 -0.16
CA VAL A 187 -14.38 3.60 0.36
C VAL A 187 -13.73 2.80 -0.76
N VAL A 188 -12.57 2.22 -0.47
CA VAL A 188 -11.81 1.42 -1.43
C VAL A 188 -12.16 -0.05 -1.24
N PRO A 189 -12.45 -0.81 -2.31
CA PRO A 189 -12.71 -2.24 -2.18
C PRO A 189 -11.48 -2.98 -1.64
N ALA A 190 -11.68 -4.13 -1.01
CA ALA A 190 -10.55 -4.96 -0.56
C ALA A 190 -9.72 -5.46 -1.76
N THR A 191 -8.39 -5.50 -1.60
CA THR A 191 -7.46 -6.00 -2.64
C THR A 191 -7.55 -7.51 -2.89
N GLY A 192 -8.34 -8.23 -2.09
CA GLY A 192 -8.34 -9.70 -2.07
C GLY A 192 -7.01 -10.32 -1.60
N GLY A 193 -6.13 -9.54 -0.96
CA GLY A 193 -4.83 -9.99 -0.48
C GLY A 193 -3.67 -9.80 -1.47
N ALA A 194 -3.89 -9.12 -2.60
CA ALA A 194 -2.82 -8.81 -3.54
C ALA A 194 -1.90 -7.68 -3.03
N ALA A 195 -0.75 -8.03 -2.46
CA ALA A 195 0.19 -7.07 -1.85
C ALA A 195 0.86 -6.11 -2.84
N ALA A 196 0.87 -6.44 -4.14
CA ALA A 196 1.49 -5.64 -5.20
C ALA A 196 0.46 -5.00 -6.15
N ALA A 197 -0.82 -4.93 -5.74
CA ALA A 197 -1.85 -4.30 -6.53
C ALA A 197 -1.89 -2.78 -6.27
N PHE A 198 -2.21 -2.02 -7.31
CA PHE A 198 -2.42 -0.58 -7.28
C PHE A 198 -3.90 -0.27 -7.52
N LEU A 199 -4.42 0.72 -6.81
CA LEU A 199 -5.80 1.20 -6.98
C LEU A 199 -5.85 2.17 -8.17
N ARG A 200 -6.68 1.87 -9.17
CA ARG A 200 -6.93 2.76 -10.30
C ARG A 200 -7.97 3.82 -9.91
N GLY A 201 -7.99 4.92 -10.67
CA GLY A 201 -8.98 5.99 -10.50
C GLY A 201 -10.42 5.49 -10.58
N ASP A 202 -10.72 4.45 -11.36
CA ASP A 202 -12.06 3.86 -11.44
C ASP A 202 -12.45 2.93 -10.27
N GLY A 203 -11.65 2.93 -9.19
CA GLY A 203 -11.95 2.15 -7.99
C GLY A 203 -11.59 0.68 -8.06
N THR A 204 -10.93 0.22 -9.13
CA THR A 204 -10.52 -1.19 -9.27
C THR A 204 -9.03 -1.41 -8.98
N TRP A 205 -8.68 -2.60 -8.50
CA TRP A 205 -7.28 -3.01 -8.26
C TRP A 205 -6.66 -3.63 -9.52
N THR A 206 -5.42 -3.26 -9.83
CA THR A 206 -4.62 -3.89 -10.90
C THR A 206 -3.25 -4.32 -10.40
N THR A 207 -2.74 -5.45 -10.90
CA THR A 207 -1.36 -5.92 -10.68
C THR A 207 -0.45 -5.65 -11.88
N GLU A 208 -0.97 -5.04 -12.95
CA GLU A 208 -0.15 -4.69 -14.10
C GLU A 208 0.83 -3.58 -13.71
N ASN A 209 2.11 -3.88 -13.88
CA ASN A 209 3.22 -3.00 -13.55
C ASN A 209 3.25 -1.85 -14.57
N LEU A 210 2.46 -0.81 -14.32
CA LEU A 210 2.40 0.38 -15.14
C LEU A 210 3.73 1.13 -15.04
N MET A 211 4.66 0.87 -15.97
CA MET A 211 5.69 1.86 -16.26
C MET A 211 5.00 3.00 -17.02
N LEU A 212 4.55 4.03 -16.31
CA LEU A 212 4.26 5.32 -16.96
C LEU A 212 5.60 5.87 -17.48
N LEU A 213 5.88 5.64 -18.77
CA LEU A 213 7.01 6.23 -19.49
C LEU A 213 6.53 7.45 -20.29
N ASP A 214 5.80 8.37 -19.66
CA ASP A 214 5.25 9.57 -20.32
C ASP A 214 6.22 10.78 -20.30
N ALA A 215 7.43 10.62 -19.77
CA ALA A 215 8.47 11.64 -19.73
C ALA A 215 9.85 11.08 -20.12
N THR A 216 10.83 11.96 -20.40
CA THR A 216 12.25 11.61 -20.61
C THR A 216 12.80 10.87 -19.38
N GLN A 217 12.80 9.54 -19.41
CA GLN A 217 13.29 8.70 -18.32
C GLN A 217 14.75 8.31 -18.58
N THR A 218 15.66 8.72 -17.69
CA THR A 218 17.04 8.22 -17.70
C THR A 218 17.06 6.85 -17.00
N VAL A 219 17.25 5.78 -17.77
CA VAL A 219 17.37 4.44 -17.19
C VAL A 219 18.82 4.16 -16.82
N ALA A 220 19.13 4.17 -15.53
CA ALA A 220 20.44 3.80 -15.00
C ALA A 220 20.48 2.33 -14.50
N GLY A 221 21.62 1.66 -14.72
CA GLY A 221 21.86 0.27 -14.31
C GLY A 221 21.27 -0.78 -15.27
N ILE A 222 21.41 -2.07 -14.93
CA ILE A 222 20.89 -3.18 -15.74
C ILE A 222 19.37 -3.26 -15.56
N LYS A 223 18.60 -3.05 -16.63
CA LYS A 223 17.15 -3.25 -16.65
C LYS A 223 16.75 -4.29 -17.71
N ARG A 224 15.75 -5.11 -17.38
CA ARG A 224 15.13 -6.07 -18.30
C ARG A 224 13.72 -5.58 -18.61
N PHE A 225 13.43 -5.31 -19.89
CA PHE A 225 12.16 -4.72 -20.35
C PHE A 225 11.15 -5.75 -20.87
N SER A 226 11.45 -7.04 -20.78
CA SER A 226 10.55 -8.11 -21.22
C SER A 226 10.70 -9.33 -20.34
N GLY A 227 9.57 -10.00 -20.06
CA GLY A 227 9.53 -11.30 -19.40
C GLY A 227 10.20 -12.41 -20.23
N SER A 228 10.34 -12.23 -21.54
CA SER A 228 11.11 -13.15 -22.41
C SER A 228 12.62 -12.92 -22.37
N GLY A 229 13.08 -11.84 -21.71
CA GLY A 229 14.49 -11.42 -21.73
C GLY A 229 14.91 -10.68 -23.01
N ALA A 230 14.07 -10.63 -24.04
CA ALA A 230 14.35 -9.93 -25.30
C ALA A 230 13.76 -8.52 -25.32
N PHE A 231 14.55 -7.54 -25.75
CA PHE A 231 14.06 -6.20 -26.05
C PHE A 231 13.41 -6.20 -27.44
N VAL A 232 12.10 -5.95 -27.52
CA VAL A 232 11.33 -5.98 -28.78
C VAL A 232 11.06 -4.55 -29.26
N LEU A 233 11.60 -4.20 -30.43
CA LEU A 233 11.28 -2.96 -31.12
C LEU A 233 10.13 -3.20 -32.10
N SER A 234 8.97 -2.61 -31.84
CA SER A 234 7.86 -2.63 -32.81
C SER A 234 8.28 -1.90 -34.08
N GLY A 235 8.01 -2.53 -35.23
CA GLY A 235 8.34 -1.95 -36.52
C GLY A 235 7.48 -0.73 -36.84
N ARG A 236 8.10 0.32 -37.35
CA ARG A 236 7.44 1.56 -37.79
C ARG A 236 7.35 1.59 -39.31
N ALA A 237 6.23 2.08 -39.85
CA ALA A 237 5.98 2.06 -41.30
C ALA A 237 6.89 3.00 -42.14
N ALA A 238 7.61 3.91 -41.49
CA ALA A 238 8.55 4.84 -42.14
C ALA A 238 9.55 5.38 -41.12
N ASP A 239 10.66 5.94 -41.62
CA ASP A 239 11.64 6.64 -40.80
C ASP A 239 11.03 7.86 -40.08
N PRO A 240 11.53 8.21 -38.88
CA PRO A 240 11.11 9.43 -38.20
C PRO A 240 11.37 10.66 -39.09
N THR A 241 10.42 11.59 -39.15
CA THR A 241 10.54 12.82 -39.95
C THR A 241 11.54 13.82 -39.34
N THR A 242 11.76 13.74 -38.03
CA THR A 242 12.71 14.58 -37.27
C THR A 242 13.38 13.71 -36.20
N PRO A 243 14.33 12.84 -36.57
CA PRO A 243 14.97 11.95 -35.61
C PRO A 243 15.93 12.72 -34.69
N GLU A 244 15.98 12.30 -33.43
CA GLU A 244 16.95 12.83 -32.46
C GLU A 244 18.31 12.13 -32.62
N ALA A 245 19.40 12.84 -32.33
CA ALA A 245 20.74 12.27 -32.37
C ALA A 245 20.86 11.08 -31.40
N GLY A 246 21.27 9.91 -31.90
CA GLY A 246 21.37 8.67 -31.14
C GLY A 246 20.08 7.86 -31.07
N GLN A 247 18.99 8.31 -31.71
CA GLN A 247 17.75 7.55 -31.78
C GLN A 247 17.93 6.25 -32.58
N ILE A 248 17.39 5.14 -32.09
CA ILE A 248 17.38 3.81 -32.73
C ILE A 248 15.94 3.36 -32.96
N TRP A 249 15.62 2.80 -34.13
CA TRP A 249 14.28 2.27 -34.45
C TRP A 249 14.34 1.05 -35.38
N HIS A 250 13.25 0.28 -35.41
CA HIS A 250 13.01 -0.76 -36.41
C HIS A 250 12.08 -0.19 -37.49
N ASP A 251 12.55 -0.17 -38.73
CA ASP A 251 11.76 0.20 -39.90
C ASP A 251 11.08 -1.04 -40.48
N ALA A 252 9.75 -1.11 -40.34
CA ALA A 252 8.93 -2.22 -40.82
C ALA A 252 8.83 -2.28 -42.35
N ALA A 253 9.03 -1.17 -43.05
CA ALA A 253 8.94 -1.13 -44.50
C ALA A 253 10.18 -1.76 -45.15
N THR A 254 11.35 -1.54 -44.54
CA THR A 254 12.63 -2.08 -45.04
C THR A 254 13.13 -3.30 -44.26
N GLY A 255 12.53 -3.60 -43.11
CA GLY A 255 12.93 -4.71 -42.23
C GLY A 255 14.22 -4.45 -41.46
N HIS A 256 14.74 -3.22 -41.49
CA HIS A 256 16.05 -2.87 -40.94
C HIS A 256 15.95 -2.17 -39.58
N ILE A 257 16.93 -2.45 -38.72
CA ILE A 257 17.24 -1.64 -37.54
C ILE A 257 18.12 -0.46 -37.98
N LYS A 258 17.64 0.75 -37.70
CA LYS A 258 18.27 2.01 -38.08
C LYS A 258 18.63 2.86 -36.85
N ALA A 259 19.63 3.70 -37.00
CA ALA A 259 19.98 4.73 -36.02
C ALA A 259 20.28 6.07 -36.69
N PHE A 260 19.97 7.17 -36.01
CA PHE A 260 20.28 8.52 -36.50
C PHE A 260 21.55 9.04 -35.84
N VAL A 261 22.65 9.09 -36.57
CA VAL A 261 23.97 9.49 -36.09
C VAL A 261 24.69 10.34 -37.12
N GLY A 262 25.40 11.38 -36.68
CA GLY A 262 26.10 12.28 -37.61
C GLY A 262 25.17 13.00 -38.60
N ASN A 263 23.95 13.33 -38.16
CA ASN A 263 22.87 13.91 -38.98
C ASN A 263 22.39 13.04 -40.16
N GLU A 264 22.57 11.73 -40.05
CA GLU A 264 22.19 10.79 -41.10
C GLU A 264 21.54 9.54 -40.51
N SER A 265 20.52 9.01 -41.19
CA SER A 265 19.92 7.72 -40.87
C SER A 265 20.79 6.59 -41.41
N ARG A 266 21.27 5.71 -40.54
CA ARG A 266 22.15 4.59 -40.89
C ARG A 266 21.53 3.26 -40.52
N VAL A 267 21.65 2.28 -41.42
CA VAL A 267 21.25 0.89 -41.19
C VAL A 267 22.33 0.19 -40.35
N LEU A 268 21.93 -0.53 -39.30
CA LEU A 268 22.83 -1.20 -38.36
C LEU A 268 22.95 -2.70 -38.58
N ASP A 269 21.99 -3.31 -39.27
CA ASP A 269 21.81 -4.77 -39.40
C ASP A 269 22.02 -5.30 -40.84
N GLY A 270 22.42 -4.43 -41.77
CA GLY A 270 22.63 -4.79 -43.18
C GLY A 270 24.06 -4.52 -43.64
N GLN A 271 24.77 -5.58 -44.06
CA GLN A 271 26.07 -5.48 -44.75
C GLN A 271 25.90 -5.15 -46.25
N SER A 272 24.71 -5.40 -46.79
CA SER A 272 24.29 -5.19 -48.18
C SER A 272 24.15 -3.72 -48.58
N ALA A 273 24.18 -2.80 -47.61
CA ALA A 273 23.99 -1.37 -47.83
C ALA A 273 25.30 -0.57 -47.87
N ILE A 274 26.47 -1.22 -47.85
CA ILE A 274 27.75 -0.54 -48.08
C ILE A 274 27.81 -0.19 -49.59
N PRO A 275 27.65 1.09 -49.98
CA PRO A 275 27.74 1.48 -51.37
C PRO A 275 29.17 1.14 -51.86
N MET A 276 29.31 0.52 -53.04
CA MET A 276 30.56 0.03 -53.70
C MET A 276 30.84 -1.47 -53.63
N LEU A 277 30.17 -2.26 -52.78
CA LEU A 277 30.60 -3.66 -52.52
C LEU A 277 29.78 -4.77 -53.20
N VAL A 278 28.57 -4.46 -53.71
CA VAL A 278 27.77 -5.37 -54.55
C VAL A 278 27.42 -4.62 -55.83
N PRO A 279 27.92 -5.02 -57.02
CA PRO A 279 27.58 -4.37 -58.28
C PRO A 279 26.09 -4.58 -58.60
N VAL A 280 25.47 -3.62 -59.28
CA VAL A 280 24.09 -3.81 -59.78
C VAL A 280 24.09 -4.81 -60.94
N SER A 281 22.95 -5.47 -61.17
CA SER A 281 22.80 -6.43 -62.28
C SER A 281 23.23 -5.80 -63.61
N GLY A 282 24.17 -6.45 -64.30
CA GLY A 282 24.74 -5.97 -65.57
C GLY A 282 26.07 -5.22 -65.44
N GLU A 283 26.55 -4.97 -64.22
CA GLU A 283 27.89 -4.43 -63.98
C GLU A 283 28.92 -5.52 -63.64
N TYR A 284 30.19 -5.26 -63.96
CA TYR A 284 31.28 -6.17 -63.58
C TYR A 284 31.62 -6.02 -62.09
N ALA A 285 31.68 -7.14 -61.38
CA ALA A 285 32.28 -7.20 -60.04
C ALA A 285 33.81 -7.07 -60.18
N MET A 286 34.38 -5.96 -59.72
CA MET A 286 35.84 -5.83 -59.65
C MET A 286 36.37 -6.59 -58.44
N THR A 287 37.36 -7.45 -58.65
CA THR A 287 38.15 -7.97 -57.53
C THR A 287 38.85 -6.78 -56.87
N THR A 288 38.76 -6.69 -55.55
CA THR A 288 39.24 -5.52 -54.80
C THR A 288 40.72 -5.26 -55.11
N VAL A 289 40.99 -4.03 -55.59
CA VAL A 289 42.27 -3.38 -55.93
C VAL A 289 43.05 -3.96 -57.12
N GLY A 290 43.30 -3.09 -58.09
CA GLY A 290 44.09 -3.41 -59.28
C GLY A 290 45.52 -3.83 -58.98
N CYS A 291 46.25 -4.05 -60.06
CA CYS A 291 47.69 -3.89 -60.16
C CYS A 291 48.15 -2.56 -59.51
N GLY A 292 48.28 -2.58 -58.18
CA GLY A 292 48.72 -1.47 -57.36
C GLY A 292 50.22 -1.60 -57.12
N GLY A 293 50.98 -1.29 -58.15
CA GLY A 293 52.43 -1.21 -58.17
C GLY A 293 52.80 -0.64 -59.53
N GLY A 294 53.72 0.33 -59.58
CA GLY A 294 54.11 0.98 -60.84
C GLY A 294 54.38 -0.02 -61.95
N ALA A 295 54.25 0.43 -63.21
CA ALA A 295 54.46 -0.39 -64.40
C ALA A 295 55.47 -1.50 -64.14
N LEU A 296 55.01 -2.76 -64.10
CA LEU A 296 55.91 -3.90 -64.08
C LEU A 296 56.64 -3.83 -65.42
N GLY A 297 57.80 -3.16 -65.42
CA GLY A 297 58.68 -3.08 -66.57
C GLY A 297 58.92 -4.51 -67.03
N ALA A 298 58.48 -4.82 -68.26
CA ALA A 298 58.60 -6.13 -68.89
C ALA A 298 58.56 -7.29 -67.88
N ALA A 299 57.40 -7.56 -67.27
CA ALA A 299 57.21 -8.83 -66.59
C ALA A 299 57.30 -9.93 -67.66
N ALA A 300 58.48 -10.55 -67.77
CA ALA A 300 58.69 -11.73 -68.57
C ALA A 300 57.78 -12.84 -68.04
N GLY A 301 56.61 -13.01 -68.67
CA GLY A 301 55.81 -14.20 -68.51
C GLY A 301 56.65 -15.39 -68.93
N TYR A 302 57.02 -16.25 -67.99
CA TYR A 302 57.65 -17.52 -68.31
C TYR A 302 56.60 -18.44 -68.94
N ALA A 303 56.98 -19.19 -69.97
CA ALA A 303 56.09 -20.20 -70.55
C ALA A 303 55.62 -21.16 -69.44
N ASN A 304 54.32 -21.52 -69.47
CA ASN A 304 53.67 -22.43 -68.52
C ASN A 304 53.52 -21.91 -67.07
N ARG A 305 53.39 -20.59 -66.84
CA ARG A 305 53.06 -20.01 -65.52
C ARG A 305 51.75 -19.22 -65.56
N MET A 306 50.90 -19.42 -64.54
CA MET A 306 49.67 -18.65 -64.30
C MET A 306 49.72 -18.08 -62.87
N ASP A 307 49.51 -16.77 -62.70
CA ASP A 307 49.35 -16.17 -61.38
C ASP A 307 47.84 -16.11 -61.06
N LEU A 308 47.43 -16.83 -60.00
CA LEU A 308 46.04 -16.95 -59.57
C LEU A 308 45.75 -15.98 -58.42
N PHE A 309 44.74 -15.12 -58.59
CA PHE A 309 44.19 -14.32 -57.49
C PHE A 309 42.82 -14.91 -57.09
N PRO A 310 42.66 -15.43 -55.87
CA PRO A 310 41.38 -15.96 -55.43
C PRO A 310 40.36 -14.82 -55.29
N TYR A 311 39.21 -14.95 -55.96
CA TYR A 311 38.05 -14.09 -55.73
C TYR A 311 37.14 -14.75 -54.70
N VAL A 312 36.85 -14.04 -53.60
CA VAL A 312 35.89 -14.47 -52.59
C VAL A 312 34.71 -13.49 -52.64
N PRO A 313 33.53 -13.92 -53.10
CA PRO A 313 32.34 -13.06 -53.09
C PRO A 313 31.93 -12.76 -51.64
N ARG A 314 31.52 -11.52 -51.38
CA ARG A 314 31.05 -11.07 -50.05
C ARG A 314 29.53 -11.12 -49.89
N ALA A 315 28.83 -11.58 -50.92
CA ALA A 315 27.40 -11.83 -50.97
C ALA A 315 27.12 -12.84 -52.09
N ASP A 316 25.99 -13.54 -52.01
CA ASP A 316 25.54 -14.43 -53.06
C ASP A 316 25.27 -13.62 -54.34
N MET A 317 25.94 -13.97 -55.44
CA MET A 317 25.74 -13.30 -56.72
C MET A 317 25.73 -14.31 -57.88
N ALA A 318 24.85 -14.06 -58.85
CA ALA A 318 24.80 -14.82 -60.09
C ALA A 318 25.82 -14.23 -61.09
N VAL A 319 26.82 -15.02 -61.46
CA VAL A 319 27.83 -14.67 -62.46
C VAL A 319 27.37 -15.21 -63.82
N ALA A 320 27.13 -14.30 -64.77
CA ALA A 320 26.66 -14.65 -66.12
C ALA A 320 27.80 -14.79 -67.15
N ALA A 321 28.94 -14.15 -66.89
CA ALA A 321 30.09 -14.16 -67.78
C ALA A 321 31.40 -13.91 -67.01
N LEU A 322 32.49 -14.38 -67.60
CA LEU A 322 33.84 -14.13 -67.11
C LEU A 322 34.54 -13.17 -68.07
N ALA A 323 35.28 -12.23 -67.52
CA ALA A 323 35.96 -11.22 -68.30
C ALA A 323 37.40 -11.00 -67.81
N VAL A 324 38.28 -10.68 -68.77
CA VAL A 324 39.64 -10.21 -68.50
C VAL A 324 39.90 -8.93 -69.28
N ASN A 325 40.65 -8.01 -68.71
CA ASN A 325 41.13 -6.85 -69.43
C ASN A 325 42.47 -7.18 -70.12
N CYS A 326 42.47 -7.28 -71.45
CA CYS A 326 43.69 -7.45 -72.23
C CYS A 326 44.45 -6.13 -72.31
N THR A 327 45.58 -6.03 -71.62
CA THR A 327 46.39 -4.80 -71.57
C THR A 327 47.48 -4.74 -72.65
N ALA A 328 47.81 -5.87 -73.28
CA ALA A 328 48.75 -5.96 -74.40
C ALA A 328 48.24 -6.97 -75.43
N ALA A 329 47.93 -6.47 -76.63
CA ALA A 329 47.41 -7.29 -77.73
C ALA A 329 48.51 -8.08 -78.43
N MET A 330 48.23 -9.34 -78.79
CA MET A 330 49.08 -10.12 -79.69
C MET A 330 48.27 -10.76 -80.81
N GLY A 331 48.68 -10.53 -82.06
CA GLY A 331 47.98 -11.07 -83.23
C GLY A 331 47.89 -12.60 -83.20
N GLY A 332 46.66 -13.12 -83.35
CA GLY A 332 46.38 -14.57 -83.33
C GLY A 332 46.35 -15.21 -81.94
N ALA A 333 46.48 -14.45 -80.86
CA ALA A 333 46.38 -14.99 -79.50
C ALA A 333 44.92 -15.31 -79.14
N LEU A 334 44.67 -16.56 -78.74
CA LEU A 334 43.38 -17.07 -78.32
C LEU A 334 43.47 -17.54 -76.87
N GLY A 335 42.44 -17.26 -76.07
CA GLY A 335 42.32 -17.67 -74.67
C GLY A 335 41.00 -18.38 -74.38
N LYS A 336 40.90 -19.00 -73.21
CA LYS A 336 39.63 -19.49 -72.65
C LYS A 336 39.64 -19.23 -71.14
N PHE A 337 38.46 -19.02 -70.58
CA PHE A 337 38.30 -19.03 -69.12
C PHE A 337 37.96 -20.44 -68.66
N VAL A 338 38.65 -20.88 -67.62
CA VAL A 338 38.42 -22.16 -66.97
C VAL A 338 38.22 -21.94 -65.48
N ILE A 339 37.24 -22.64 -64.91
CA ILE A 339 37.00 -22.67 -63.46
C ILE A 339 37.07 -24.10 -63.01
N TYR A 340 37.88 -24.33 -61.99
CA TYR A 340 38.01 -25.62 -61.33
C TYR A 340 37.32 -25.60 -59.98
N ALA A 341 36.79 -26.74 -59.56
CA ALA A 341 36.48 -27.00 -58.18
C ALA A 341 37.78 -26.92 -57.36
N SER A 342 37.69 -26.55 -56.10
CA SER A 342 38.80 -26.70 -55.16
C SER A 342 38.71 -28.05 -54.47
N ASP A 343 39.84 -28.74 -54.31
CA ASP A 343 39.94 -29.83 -53.34
C ASP A 343 39.94 -29.27 -51.90
N ALA A 344 39.93 -30.17 -50.91
CA ALA A 344 39.96 -29.82 -49.50
C ALA A 344 41.22 -29.04 -49.06
N ALA A 345 42.26 -28.97 -49.91
CA ALA A 345 43.51 -28.27 -49.66
C ALA A 345 43.64 -26.97 -50.47
N GLY A 346 42.58 -26.51 -51.16
CA GLY A 346 42.61 -25.26 -51.93
C GLY A 346 43.17 -25.40 -53.34
N ARG A 347 43.40 -26.62 -53.85
CA ARG A 347 44.04 -26.85 -55.16
C ARG A 347 42.98 -27.09 -56.25
N PRO A 348 43.26 -26.74 -57.53
CA PRO A 348 42.37 -27.07 -58.63
C PRO A 348 42.11 -28.58 -58.73
N ALA A 349 40.82 -28.95 -58.74
CA ALA A 349 40.32 -30.31 -58.86
C ALA A 349 39.56 -30.48 -60.19
N ALA A 350 38.30 -30.93 -60.16
CA ALA A 350 37.51 -31.12 -61.38
C ALA A 350 37.25 -29.79 -62.10
N LEU A 351 37.40 -29.76 -63.42
CA LEU A 351 36.99 -28.64 -64.27
C LEU A 351 35.46 -28.50 -64.21
N LEU A 352 34.98 -27.34 -63.77
CA LEU A 352 33.56 -27.01 -63.64
C LEU A 352 33.05 -26.27 -64.86
N ILE A 353 33.80 -25.28 -65.33
CA ILE A 353 33.44 -24.47 -66.49
C ILE A 353 34.64 -24.31 -67.40
N GLU A 354 34.40 -24.44 -68.69
CA GLU A 354 35.28 -24.01 -69.76
C GLU A 354 34.46 -23.17 -70.75
N THR A 355 34.91 -21.94 -71.02
CA THR A 355 34.20 -21.05 -71.93
C THR A 355 34.55 -21.33 -73.40
N ALA A 356 33.78 -20.74 -74.32
CA ALA A 356 34.23 -20.61 -75.70
C ALA A 356 35.55 -19.83 -75.80
N THR A 357 36.22 -19.96 -76.94
CA THR A 357 37.47 -19.25 -77.22
C THR A 357 37.25 -17.74 -77.27
N VAL A 358 38.13 -17.01 -76.60
CA VAL A 358 38.18 -15.55 -76.48
C VAL A 358 39.36 -15.02 -77.29
N ASP A 359 39.12 -14.02 -78.12
CA ASP A 359 40.16 -13.37 -78.94
C ASP A 359 40.93 -12.31 -78.14
N LEU A 360 42.25 -12.47 -78.05
CA LEU A 360 43.17 -11.56 -77.36
C LEU A 360 44.00 -10.71 -78.35
N SER A 361 43.60 -10.67 -79.63
CA SER A 361 44.28 -9.91 -80.69
C SER A 361 44.16 -8.38 -80.58
N ALA A 362 43.36 -7.88 -79.64
CA ALA A 362 43.20 -6.46 -79.36
C ALA A 362 43.17 -6.19 -77.85
N THR A 363 43.52 -4.97 -77.43
CA THR A 363 43.41 -4.54 -76.03
C THR A 363 41.94 -4.36 -75.61
N GLY A 364 41.69 -4.24 -74.30
CA GLY A 364 40.37 -4.00 -73.71
C GLY A 364 39.73 -5.26 -73.10
N VAL A 365 38.52 -5.10 -72.55
CA VAL A 365 37.77 -6.18 -71.89
C VAL A 365 37.36 -7.24 -72.90
N LYS A 366 37.67 -8.49 -72.58
CA LYS A 366 37.31 -9.69 -73.35
C LYS A 366 36.47 -10.58 -72.47
N GLU A 367 35.30 -10.95 -72.97
CA GLU A 367 34.27 -11.64 -72.21
C GLU A 367 33.88 -12.94 -72.89
N ALA A 368 33.58 -13.97 -72.09
CA ALA A 368 32.81 -15.12 -72.56
C ALA A 368 31.72 -15.45 -71.55
N ALA A 369 30.50 -15.58 -72.09
CA ALA A 369 29.35 -16.07 -71.32
C ALA A 369 29.53 -17.55 -70.95
N HIS A 370 28.98 -17.94 -69.82
CA HIS A 370 28.83 -19.33 -69.42
C HIS A 370 27.42 -19.59 -68.89
N GLY A 371 27.03 -20.87 -68.75
CA GLY A 371 25.80 -21.21 -68.04
C GLY A 371 25.92 -20.71 -66.61
N GLY A 372 25.09 -19.74 -66.22
CA GLY A 372 25.30 -18.93 -65.02
C GLY A 372 25.62 -19.73 -63.77
N MET A 373 26.58 -19.24 -62.98
CA MET A 373 26.92 -19.81 -61.68
C MET A 373 26.43 -18.89 -60.58
N SER A 374 25.91 -19.45 -59.49
CA SER A 374 25.89 -18.71 -58.22
C SER A 374 27.27 -18.83 -57.58
N CYS A 375 27.89 -17.70 -57.24
CA CYS A 375 28.95 -17.74 -56.25
C CYS A 375 28.31 -17.40 -54.90
N GLU A 376 28.11 -18.44 -54.10
CA GLU A 376 27.53 -18.36 -52.78
C GLU A 376 28.64 -18.12 -51.75
N GLN A 377 28.34 -17.35 -50.71
CA GLN A 377 29.22 -17.28 -49.56
C GLN A 377 29.08 -18.59 -48.79
N ASP A 378 29.98 -19.56 -49.04
CA ASP A 378 30.06 -20.78 -48.24
C ASP A 378 30.18 -20.40 -46.75
N ALA A 379 29.06 -20.48 -46.03
CA ALA A 379 29.07 -20.54 -44.59
C ALA A 379 29.88 -21.78 -44.20
N PRO A 380 30.70 -21.76 -43.13
CA PRO A 380 31.38 -22.96 -42.67
C PRO A 380 30.34 -23.91 -42.06
N THR A 381 29.57 -24.61 -42.88
CA THR A 381 28.63 -25.64 -42.46
C THR A 381 29.33 -26.97 -42.48
N GLY A 382 30.00 -27.27 -41.37
CA GLY A 382 30.15 -28.66 -40.95
C GLY A 382 28.78 -29.24 -40.63
N SER A 383 28.09 -29.78 -41.63
CA SER A 383 27.10 -30.84 -41.46
C SER A 383 26.74 -31.45 -42.82
N VAL A 384 27.34 -32.61 -43.10
CA VAL A 384 26.86 -33.52 -44.14
C VAL A 384 25.47 -34.00 -43.72
N SER A 385 24.41 -33.51 -44.38
CA SER A 385 23.12 -34.20 -44.40
C SER A 385 22.83 -34.65 -45.83
N ALA A 386 23.21 -35.88 -46.13
CA ALA A 386 22.78 -36.59 -47.32
C ALA A 386 21.25 -36.73 -47.30
N THR A 387 20.59 -36.16 -48.29
CA THR A 387 19.21 -36.54 -48.65
C THR A 387 19.22 -37.98 -49.17
N PRO A 388 18.16 -38.76 -48.93
CA PRO A 388 17.68 -39.57 -50.03
C PRO A 388 16.18 -39.38 -50.27
N ALA A 389 15.86 -39.22 -51.55
CA ALA A 389 14.51 -39.34 -52.06
C ALA A 389 14.03 -40.80 -51.98
N GLN A 390 12.78 -40.99 -51.54
CA GLN A 390 11.72 -41.75 -52.23
C GLN A 390 10.79 -42.54 -51.29
N ARG A 391 9.53 -42.60 -51.75
CA ARG A 391 8.45 -43.56 -51.49
C ARG A 391 7.48 -43.30 -50.33
N ARG A 392 6.29 -42.86 -50.78
CA ARG A 392 4.96 -43.24 -50.27
C ARG A 392 4.97 -44.63 -49.61
N PHE A 393 4.46 -44.75 -48.39
CA PHE A 393 3.38 -45.69 -48.03
C PHE A 393 2.80 -45.37 -46.63
N ARG A 394 1.56 -45.83 -46.45
CA ARG A 394 0.55 -45.49 -45.43
C ARG A 394 0.92 -45.77 -43.95
N ARG A 395 0.24 -45.01 -43.08
CA ARG A 395 -0.32 -45.30 -41.74
C ARG A 395 -0.05 -46.70 -41.13
N GLY A 396 0.32 -46.71 -39.83
CA GLY A 396 0.05 -47.84 -38.93
C GLY A 396 0.80 -47.85 -37.60
N GLN A 397 0.14 -47.37 -36.54
CA GLN A 397 0.19 -47.75 -35.11
C GLN A 397 1.41 -48.40 -34.43
N SER A 398 1.60 -47.99 -33.15
CA SER A 398 1.75 -48.84 -31.94
C SER A 398 3.09 -48.81 -31.16
N ARG A 399 3.08 -48.01 -30.06
CA ARG A 399 3.31 -48.43 -28.65
C ARG A 399 4.54 -49.30 -28.29
N ARG A 400 5.45 -48.74 -27.47
CA ARG A 400 5.75 -49.08 -26.04
C ARG A 400 7.24 -48.90 -25.68
N HIS A 401 7.47 -48.21 -24.56
CA HIS A 401 8.67 -48.29 -23.70
C HIS A 401 8.84 -49.69 -23.09
N PRO A 402 10.05 -50.09 -22.64
CA PRO A 402 10.40 -49.93 -21.22
C PRO A 402 11.88 -49.61 -20.89
N THR A 403 12.02 -49.16 -19.64
CA THR A 403 13.13 -48.98 -18.68
C THR A 403 14.19 -50.08 -18.55
N SER A 404 15.45 -49.73 -18.19
CA SER A 404 16.07 -49.95 -16.84
C SER A 404 17.64 -50.07 -16.85
N THR A 405 18.31 -49.26 -15.98
CA THR A 405 19.39 -49.54 -14.96
C THR A 405 20.43 -50.66 -15.23
N ALA A 406 21.77 -50.59 -15.00
CA ALA A 406 22.58 -50.31 -13.79
C ALA A 406 24.11 -50.44 -14.10
N VAL A 407 25.04 -49.58 -13.61
CA VAL A 407 25.97 -49.70 -12.43
C VAL A 407 27.37 -50.34 -12.70
N LEU A 408 28.37 -49.86 -11.92
CA LEU A 408 29.77 -50.30 -11.64
C LEU A 408 30.91 -49.66 -12.47
N LEU A 409 32.08 -49.28 -11.94
CA LEU A 409 32.63 -48.96 -10.60
C LEU A 409 34.11 -48.54 -10.84
N ARG A 410 34.60 -47.49 -10.16
CA ARG A 410 35.99 -46.97 -10.19
C ARG A 410 37.01 -47.95 -9.55
N PRO A 411 38.33 -47.82 -9.84
CA PRO A 411 39.28 -47.10 -8.94
C PRO A 411 40.46 -46.45 -9.73
N ALA A 412 41.45 -45.72 -9.21
CA ALA A 412 41.66 -44.83 -8.07
C ALA A 412 43.12 -44.30 -8.17
N ARG A 413 43.33 -43.00 -7.90
CA ARG A 413 44.47 -42.34 -7.19
C ARG A 413 45.92 -42.54 -7.70
N GLY A 414 46.81 -41.54 -7.76
CA GLY A 414 46.77 -40.16 -7.29
C GLY A 414 48.19 -39.55 -7.15
N ARG A 415 48.23 -38.34 -6.57
CA ARG A 415 49.35 -37.45 -6.14
C ARG A 415 49.66 -36.31 -7.12
N HIS A 416 49.31 -35.04 -6.88
CA HIS A 416 49.41 -34.07 -5.75
C HIS A 416 50.77 -33.35 -5.62
N CYS A 417 50.74 -32.02 -5.82
CA CYS A 417 51.04 -30.88 -4.90
C CYS A 417 51.12 -29.60 -5.78
N SER A 418 50.73 -28.36 -5.46
CA SER A 418 50.34 -27.56 -4.27
C SER A 418 49.74 -26.23 -4.83
N ALA A 419 48.95 -25.34 -4.19
CA ALA A 419 48.82 -24.94 -2.78
C ALA A 419 47.50 -24.16 -2.49
N SER A 420 46.98 -24.36 -1.26
CA SER A 420 46.29 -23.44 -0.32
C SER A 420 45.12 -22.50 -0.70
N ALA A 421 43.97 -22.77 -0.05
CA ALA A 421 42.72 -21.98 0.13
C ALA A 421 42.80 -21.11 1.43
N PRO A 422 41.72 -20.52 2.06
CA PRO A 422 40.27 -20.53 1.75
C PRO A 422 39.43 -19.21 2.02
N SER A 423 38.18 -19.22 1.52
CA SER A 423 36.88 -18.60 1.92
C SER A 423 36.75 -17.16 2.50
N PRO A 424 35.66 -16.43 2.17
CA PRO A 424 34.51 -16.32 3.11
C PRO A 424 33.10 -16.13 2.48
N LEU A 425 32.06 -16.28 3.33
CA LEU A 425 30.63 -15.95 3.13
C LEU A 425 30.34 -14.42 3.35
N PRO A 426 29.12 -13.89 3.06
CA PRO A 426 28.91 -12.52 2.56
C PRO A 426 28.42 -11.49 3.60
N GLN A 427 28.57 -10.18 3.31
CA GLN A 427 27.64 -9.08 3.68
C GLN A 427 27.92 -7.74 2.94
N GLN A 428 26.88 -6.89 2.86
CA GLN A 428 26.65 -5.69 2.03
C GLN A 428 27.63 -4.49 2.17
N PRO A 429 27.65 -3.56 1.19
CA PRO A 429 28.32 -2.26 1.32
C PRO A 429 27.38 -1.07 1.61
N THR A 430 28.06 -0.06 2.14
CA THR A 430 27.68 1.25 2.70
C THR A 430 27.42 2.37 1.69
N GLY A 431 26.68 3.40 2.10
CA GLY A 431 26.80 4.79 1.63
C GLY A 431 26.59 5.72 2.84
N GLY A 432 27.06 6.95 2.96
CA GLY A 432 27.75 7.91 2.09
C GLY A 432 27.60 9.26 2.81
N GLY A 433 28.67 10.03 3.00
CA GLY A 433 28.65 11.27 3.76
C GLY A 433 28.65 12.53 2.89
N ALA A 434 27.86 13.54 3.26
CA ALA A 434 28.26 14.95 3.50
C ALA A 434 27.08 15.94 3.36
N ARG A 435 27.04 16.87 4.32
CA ARG A 435 26.10 17.98 4.66
C ARG A 435 26.11 19.12 3.57
N PRO A 436 25.29 20.21 3.58
CA PRO A 436 24.79 20.90 4.80
C PRO A 436 23.51 21.82 4.75
N ARG A 437 23.22 22.39 5.93
CA ARG A 437 22.49 23.65 6.29
C ARG A 437 20.96 23.63 6.52
N SER A 438 20.62 23.98 7.77
CA SER A 438 19.32 24.23 8.39
C SER A 438 18.76 25.63 8.09
N PRO A 439 17.43 25.81 8.05
CA PRO A 439 16.71 26.53 9.14
C PRO A 439 15.23 26.05 9.30
N PRO A 440 14.38 26.65 10.17
CA PRO A 440 14.59 27.10 11.54
C PRO A 440 13.75 26.30 12.55
N ARG A 441 14.17 26.36 13.82
CA ARG A 441 13.48 25.81 14.99
C ARG A 441 12.07 26.40 15.16
N ARG A 442 11.04 25.53 15.19
CA ARG A 442 9.78 25.81 15.88
C ARG A 442 9.54 24.77 16.97
N ARG A 443 9.21 25.31 18.14
CA ARG A 443 9.11 24.69 19.47
C ARG A 443 8.15 23.48 19.49
N PRO A 444 8.40 22.46 20.34
CA PRO A 444 7.29 21.68 20.86
C PRO A 444 6.55 22.60 21.85
N GLN A 445 5.42 23.17 21.41
CA GLN A 445 4.46 23.73 22.35
C GLN A 445 3.78 22.53 23.01
N SER A 446 4.27 22.21 24.20
CA SER A 446 3.40 21.83 25.31
C SER A 446 2.21 22.79 25.31
N GLY A 447 1.04 22.27 24.98
CA GLY A 447 -0.22 22.96 25.24
C GLY A 447 -0.36 23.12 26.75
N SER A 448 0.03 24.29 27.24
CA SER A 448 -0.46 24.83 28.50
C SER A 448 -0.37 26.35 28.44
N SER A 449 -1.17 26.95 27.56
CA SER A 449 -1.73 28.25 27.91
C SER A 449 -2.69 27.99 29.07
N PHE A 450 -2.26 28.47 30.24
CA PHE A 450 -3.11 28.87 31.34
C PHE A 450 -4.43 29.45 30.81
N GLU A 451 -5.54 28.74 30.99
CA GLU A 451 -6.77 29.42 31.35
C GLU A 451 -6.85 29.39 32.87
N GLN A 452 -6.74 30.60 33.41
CA GLN A 452 -7.15 30.92 34.76
C GLN A 452 -8.66 30.66 34.82
N GLY A 453 -9.05 29.52 35.39
CA GLY A 453 -10.43 29.12 35.62
C GLY A 453 -10.57 28.67 37.06
N ASP A 454 -11.43 29.37 37.78
CA ASP A 454 -11.68 29.27 39.20
C ASP A 454 -12.05 27.87 39.72
N ALA A 455 -11.87 27.78 41.04
CA ALA A 455 -12.07 26.67 41.95
C ALA A 455 -13.35 25.82 41.78
N ALA A 456 -13.21 24.55 42.21
CA ALA A 456 -14.20 23.49 42.52
C ALA A 456 -14.07 22.29 41.56
N MET A 457 -13.78 21.05 41.93
CA MET A 457 -13.82 20.30 43.19
C MET A 457 -12.70 19.25 43.14
N ALA A 458 -12.00 19.05 44.25
CA ALA A 458 -11.13 17.90 44.44
C ALA A 458 -12.02 16.64 44.56
N THR A 459 -12.10 15.86 43.49
CA THR A 459 -12.74 14.54 43.53
C THR A 459 -11.70 13.52 43.95
N GLU A 460 -11.96 12.90 45.09
CA GLU A 460 -11.23 11.80 45.71
C GLU A 460 -10.92 10.70 44.68
N LEU A 461 -9.63 10.34 44.54
CA LEU A 461 -9.18 9.24 43.70
C LEU A 461 -9.54 7.92 44.39
N ASP A 462 -10.75 7.43 44.16
CA ASP A 462 -11.20 6.12 44.65
C ASP A 462 -10.50 5.02 43.81
N PHE A 463 -9.40 4.47 44.33
CA PHE A 463 -8.60 3.42 43.69
C PHE A 463 -9.19 2.04 43.98
N ASP A 464 -10.26 1.68 43.27
CA ASP A 464 -10.97 0.42 43.57
C ASP A 464 -10.22 -0.86 43.16
N THR A 465 -9.01 -0.76 42.59
CA THR A 465 -7.99 -1.84 42.60
C THR A 465 -6.64 -1.29 42.12
N VAL A 466 -5.62 -1.32 42.97
CA VAL A 466 -4.24 -0.96 42.60
C VAL A 466 -3.60 -2.16 41.90
N ASP A 467 -3.39 -2.07 40.59
CA ASP A 467 -2.76 -3.11 39.78
C ASP A 467 -1.43 -2.64 39.16
N LEU A 468 -0.73 -3.56 38.47
CA LEU A 468 0.57 -3.28 37.85
C LEU A 468 0.50 -2.25 36.70
N ASN A 469 -0.70 -1.85 36.27
CA ASN A 469 -0.93 -0.83 35.24
C ASN A 469 -1.40 0.51 35.84
N SER A 470 -1.57 0.59 37.15
CA SER A 470 -2.00 1.80 37.88
C SER A 470 -0.81 2.75 38.16
N PRO A 471 -1.04 4.05 38.39
CA PRO A 471 0.03 5.01 38.69
C PRO A 471 0.81 4.66 39.96
N ALA A 472 2.11 5.03 40.00
CA ALA A 472 2.90 5.30 41.22
C ALA A 472 2.11 5.62 42.49
N LEU A 473 1.81 4.71 43.43
CA LEU A 473 1.10 5.09 44.67
C LEU A 473 2.04 5.19 45.86
N SER A 474 3.11 4.40 45.87
CA SER A 474 4.10 4.44 46.94
C SER A 474 5.52 4.24 46.39
N ALA A 475 6.50 4.53 47.24
CA ALA A 475 7.89 4.26 46.96
C ALA A 475 8.61 3.78 48.22
N PHE A 476 9.59 2.90 48.04
CA PHE A 476 10.44 2.43 49.13
C PHE A 476 11.89 2.25 48.65
N SER A 477 12.83 2.38 49.57
CA SER A 477 14.23 2.08 49.31
C SER A 477 14.41 0.58 49.06
N VAL A 478 14.99 0.22 47.92
CA VAL A 478 15.26 -1.17 47.59
C VAL A 478 16.66 -1.55 48.07
N THR A 479 16.73 -2.58 48.91
CA THR A 479 17.98 -3.27 49.24
C THR A 479 18.08 -4.52 48.37
N PRO A 480 19.04 -4.60 47.42
CA PRO A 480 19.23 -5.80 46.61
C PRO A 480 19.46 -7.05 47.46
N SER A 481 18.85 -8.16 47.08
CA SER A 481 18.96 -9.45 47.77
C SER A 481 18.95 -10.60 46.76
N ASP A 482 19.80 -11.59 46.97
CA ASP A 482 19.82 -12.82 46.15
C ASP A 482 18.81 -13.86 46.64
N THR A 483 18.28 -13.69 47.85
CA THR A 483 17.48 -14.71 48.55
C THR A 483 16.05 -14.27 48.88
N VAL A 484 15.78 -12.96 48.92
CA VAL A 484 14.49 -12.41 49.36
C VAL A 484 13.87 -11.56 48.23
N ASP A 485 12.57 -11.75 47.97
CA ASP A 485 11.79 -10.89 47.06
C ASP A 485 11.50 -9.52 47.71
N LEU A 486 11.18 -8.52 46.89
CA LEU A 486 10.71 -7.23 47.41
C LEU A 486 9.37 -7.42 48.13
N ALA A 487 9.11 -6.58 49.14
CA ALA A 487 7.86 -6.60 49.90
C ALA A 487 6.62 -6.44 48.99
N ALA A 488 6.77 -5.69 47.90
CA ALA A 488 5.83 -5.59 46.80
C ALA A 488 6.55 -5.45 45.44
N PRO A 489 5.95 -5.89 44.33
CA PRO A 489 6.53 -5.73 43.01
C PRO A 489 6.53 -4.27 42.57
N VAL A 490 7.64 -3.81 42.00
CA VAL A 490 7.83 -2.41 41.58
C VAL A 490 7.69 -2.28 40.07
N ARG A 491 7.18 -1.13 39.61
CA ARG A 491 7.00 -0.79 38.18
C ARG A 491 8.10 0.12 37.62
N ALA A 492 8.85 0.77 38.50
CA ALA A 492 10.03 1.53 38.12
C ALA A 492 11.06 1.48 39.24
N VAL A 493 12.33 1.62 38.86
CA VAL A 493 13.45 1.72 39.80
C VAL A 493 14.20 3.00 39.49
N THR A 494 14.36 3.84 40.51
CA THR A 494 15.22 5.02 40.46
C THR A 494 16.59 4.68 41.00
N ILE A 495 17.62 5.02 40.24
CA ILE A 495 19.01 4.96 40.66
C ILE A 495 19.38 6.36 41.15
N GLY A 496 19.61 6.50 42.46
CA GLY A 496 19.79 7.80 43.11
C GLY A 496 21.23 8.19 43.42
N THR A 497 22.17 7.23 43.49
CA THR A 497 23.55 7.53 43.95
C THR A 497 24.60 7.24 42.89
N ALA A 498 24.73 6.00 42.41
CA ALA A 498 25.71 5.63 41.39
C ALA A 498 25.05 4.89 40.23
N ALA A 499 25.33 5.37 39.02
CA ALA A 499 24.99 4.68 37.77
C ALA A 499 25.61 3.28 37.74
N GLY A 500 24.93 2.33 37.09
CA GLY A 500 25.40 0.96 37.03
C GLY A 500 24.37 0.01 36.45
N VAL A 501 24.67 -1.28 36.53
CA VAL A 501 23.79 -2.36 36.09
C VAL A 501 22.79 -2.68 37.18
N VAL A 502 21.56 -2.96 36.79
CA VAL A 502 20.51 -3.54 37.65
C VAL A 502 20.14 -4.92 37.11
N LYS A 503 20.32 -5.96 37.94
CA LYS A 503 19.83 -7.31 37.69
C LYS A 503 18.58 -7.56 38.51
N TYR A 504 17.51 -8.04 37.87
CA TYR A 504 16.20 -8.17 38.49
C TYR A 504 15.44 -9.39 37.99
N THR A 505 14.53 -9.90 38.82
CA THR A 505 13.52 -10.87 38.38
C THR A 505 12.27 -10.10 37.96
N HIS A 506 11.82 -10.28 36.72
CA HIS A 506 10.72 -9.54 36.13
C HIS A 506 9.40 -9.85 36.84
N ALA A 507 8.66 -8.81 37.26
CA ALA A 507 7.45 -8.98 38.07
C ALA A 507 6.33 -9.78 37.37
N ARG A 508 6.11 -9.56 36.06
CA ARG A 508 5.09 -10.27 35.27
C ARG A 508 5.51 -11.66 34.77
N THR A 509 6.70 -11.78 34.19
CA THR A 509 7.14 -13.00 33.49
C THR A 509 7.99 -13.94 34.34
N GLY A 510 8.49 -13.47 35.50
CA GLY A 510 9.40 -14.23 36.35
C GLY A 510 10.80 -14.44 35.77
N ALA A 511 11.09 -13.92 34.57
CA ALA A 511 12.39 -14.04 33.93
C ALA A 511 13.46 -13.25 34.69
N VAL A 512 14.68 -13.78 34.77
CA VAL A 512 15.83 -13.04 35.32
C VAL A 512 16.44 -12.20 34.21
N CYS A 513 16.43 -10.89 34.40
CA CYS A 513 16.88 -9.89 33.43
C CYS A 513 18.07 -9.11 34.00
N THR A 514 19.01 -8.72 33.13
CA THR A 514 20.14 -7.85 33.48
C THR A 514 20.16 -6.69 32.50
N THR A 515 20.20 -5.47 33.01
CA THR A 515 20.28 -4.25 32.19
C THR A 515 21.72 -4.00 31.71
N GLY A 516 21.90 -3.18 30.67
CA GLY A 516 23.18 -2.51 30.46
C GLY A 516 23.45 -1.47 31.56
N PRO A 517 24.63 -0.82 31.61
CA PRO A 517 24.88 0.27 32.54
C PRO A 517 23.85 1.39 32.37
N LEU A 518 23.05 1.64 33.40
CA LEU A 518 22.03 2.68 33.41
C LEU A 518 22.55 3.92 34.16
N PRO A 519 22.30 5.13 33.63
CA PRO A 519 22.61 6.37 34.34
C PRO A 519 21.72 6.55 35.58
N VAL A 520 22.12 7.45 36.48
CA VAL A 520 21.28 7.96 37.57
C VAL A 520 19.97 8.49 36.98
N GLY A 521 18.84 8.11 37.55
CA GLY A 521 17.51 8.42 37.03
C GLY A 521 16.50 7.28 37.22
N THR A 522 15.25 7.55 36.85
CA THR A 522 14.14 6.59 36.95
C THR A 522 14.01 5.77 35.67
N HIS A 523 14.04 4.45 35.81
CA HIS A 523 13.96 3.52 34.69
C HIS A 523 12.75 2.59 34.86
N SER A 524 12.07 2.31 33.76
CA SER A 524 10.90 1.41 33.70
C SER A 524 11.33 -0.06 33.85
N ILE A 525 11.71 -0.43 35.07
CA ILE A 525 12.14 -1.77 35.45
C ILE A 525 11.05 -2.39 36.31
N TRP A 526 10.39 -3.41 35.77
CA TRP A 526 9.32 -4.13 36.45
C TRP A 526 9.89 -5.31 37.23
N ALA A 527 10.13 -5.14 38.53
CA ALA A 527 10.87 -6.10 39.32
C ALA A 527 10.07 -6.64 40.51
N ARG A 528 10.09 -7.98 40.70
CA ARG A 528 9.69 -8.62 41.97
C ARG A 528 10.87 -8.87 42.91
N ARG A 529 12.09 -8.85 42.37
CA ARG A 529 13.36 -8.96 43.10
C ARG A 529 14.41 -8.15 42.37
N ILE A 530 15.27 -7.45 43.11
CA ILE A 530 16.54 -6.92 42.59
C ILE A 530 17.65 -7.76 43.21
N TRP A 531 18.48 -8.39 42.38
CA TRP A 531 19.56 -9.28 42.81
C TRP A 531 20.72 -8.46 43.37
N ALA A 532 21.33 -8.92 44.46
CA ALA A 532 22.56 -8.30 44.97
C ALA A 532 23.74 -8.65 44.07
N THR A 533 23.85 -9.92 43.68
CA THR A 533 24.83 -10.35 42.67
C THR A 533 24.48 -9.80 41.30
N GLY A 534 25.43 -9.06 40.71
CA GLY A 534 25.28 -8.51 39.36
C GLY A 534 24.55 -7.17 39.27
N THR A 535 24.13 -6.58 40.41
CA THR A 535 23.67 -5.19 40.46
C THR A 535 24.81 -4.30 40.98
N THR A 536 25.21 -3.31 40.17
CA THR A 536 26.26 -2.33 40.52
C THR A 536 25.71 -0.92 40.73
N ALA A 537 24.47 -0.66 40.35
CA ALA A 537 23.80 0.60 40.64
C ALA A 537 23.44 0.72 42.14
N THR A 538 23.60 1.91 42.72
CA THR A 538 23.35 2.17 44.15
C THR A 538 22.36 3.30 44.38
N GLY A 539 21.76 3.35 45.58
CA GLY A 539 20.70 4.31 45.92
C GLY A 539 19.38 3.98 45.22
N LEU A 540 18.98 2.70 45.26
CA LEU A 540 17.80 2.23 44.53
C LEU A 540 16.50 2.56 45.27
N THR A 541 15.55 3.17 44.58
CA THR A 541 14.18 3.39 45.07
C THR A 541 13.21 2.73 44.11
N GLY A 542 12.38 1.83 44.63
CA GLY A 542 11.34 1.15 43.88
C GLY A 542 10.02 1.90 43.99
N TRP A 543 9.29 2.01 42.87
CA TRP A 543 7.97 2.63 42.81
C TRP A 543 6.91 1.54 42.66
N GLU A 544 5.98 1.47 43.62
CA GLU A 544 4.91 0.46 43.77
C GLU A 544 3.53 1.04 43.55
#